data_AF-A0A8T5PLS9-F1
#
_entry.id   AF-A0A8T5PLS9-F1
#
_cell.length_a   1.000
_cell.length_b   1.000
_cell.length_c   1.000
_cell.angle_alpha   90.00
_cell.angle_beta   90.00
_cell.angle_gamma   90.00
#
_symmetry.space_group_name_H-M   'P 1'
#
loop_
_entity.id
_entity.type
_entity.pdbx_description
1 polymer ?
#
loop_
_entity_poly.entity_id
_entity_poly.type
_entity_poly.pdbx_seq_one_letter_code
_entity_poly.pdbx_strand_id
1 'polypeptide(L)'
;MDKMKVENILIISFILALSILSLVNFPSIQAATNDTVVIHVNVSLLSEITVTPEMLEWLNIVPGTPAAEYSVDIKNTGSTNFTKLWATVNSFATETTNPLGKGNPLLYAA
;
A
#
# COMPACT_ATOMS: atom_id res chain seq x y z
N MET A 1 -86.51 -21.80 -20.77
CA MET A 1 -85.32 -20.94 -20.60
C MET A 1 -84.78 -20.67 -22.00
N ASP A 2 -84.77 -19.42 -22.45
CA ASP A 2 -84.40 -19.07 -23.84
C ASP A 2 -83.00 -19.58 -24.19
N LYS A 3 -82.89 -20.28 -25.32
CA LYS A 3 -81.64 -20.84 -25.84
C LYS A 3 -80.52 -19.78 -25.94
N MET A 4 -80.92 -18.55 -26.25
CA MET A 4 -80.06 -17.36 -26.33
C MET A 4 -79.39 -16.99 -24.99
N LYS A 5 -80.02 -17.29 -23.84
CA LYS A 5 -79.44 -17.01 -22.51
C LYS A 5 -78.36 -18.02 -22.13
N VAL A 6 -78.45 -19.26 -22.62
CA VAL A 6 -77.49 -20.33 -22.30
C VAL A 6 -76.18 -20.14 -23.07
N GLU A 7 -76.25 -19.74 -24.35
CA GLU A 7 -75.07 -19.46 -25.18
C GLU A 7 -74.24 -18.30 -24.61
N ASN A 8 -74.89 -17.24 -24.13
CA ASN A 8 -74.21 -16.10 -23.51
C ASN A 8 -73.49 -16.49 -22.21
N ILE A 9 -74.06 -17.39 -21.39
CA ILE A 9 -73.43 -17.87 -20.16
C ILE A 9 -72.17 -18.71 -20.47
N LEU A 10 -72.22 -19.53 -21.52
CA LEU A 10 -71.07 -20.34 -21.95
C LEU A 10 -69.92 -19.47 -22.49
N ILE A 11 -70.24 -18.42 -23.25
CA ILE A 11 -69.24 -17.48 -23.77
C ILE A 11 -68.56 -16.73 -22.60
N ILE A 12 -69.33 -16.26 -21.63
CA ILE A 12 -68.79 -15.56 -20.46
C ILE A 12 -67.90 -16.48 -19.62
N SER A 13 -68.30 -17.74 -19.40
CA SER A 13 -67.48 -18.69 -18.63
C SER A 13 -66.17 -19.02 -19.35
N PHE A 14 -66.20 -19.11 -20.69
CA PHE A 14 -65.02 -19.37 -21.50
C PHE A 14 -64.03 -18.20 -21.46
N ILE A 15 -64.51 -16.95 -21.58
CA ILE A 15 -63.68 -15.75 -21.47
C ILE A 15 -63.06 -15.66 -20.07
N LEU A 16 -63.84 -15.95 -19.02
CA LEU A 16 -63.36 -15.94 -17.65
C LEU A 16 -62.25 -17.00 -17.44
N ALA A 17 -62.44 -18.22 -17.94
CA ALA A 17 -61.43 -19.27 -17.86
C ALA A 17 -60.14 -18.89 -18.60
N LEU A 18 -60.24 -18.29 -19.79
CA LEU A 18 -59.08 -17.81 -20.54
C LEU A 18 -58.32 -16.71 -19.76
N SER A 19 -59.04 -15.79 -19.16
CA SER A 19 -58.43 -14.71 -18.38
C SER A 19 -57.71 -15.21 -17.13
N ILE A 20 -58.26 -16.22 -16.43
CA ILE A 20 -57.60 -16.86 -15.29
C ILE A 20 -56.33 -17.62 -15.74
N LEU A 21 -56.40 -18.31 -16.88
CA LEU A 21 -55.25 -19.05 -17.41
C LEU A 21 -54.10 -18.12 -17.84
N SER A 22 -54.41 -16.88 -18.22
CA SER A 22 -53.39 -15.86 -18.53
C SER A 22 -52.65 -15.34 -17.29
N LEU A 23 -53.28 -15.38 -16.11
CA LEU A 23 -52.69 -14.89 -14.85
C LEU A 23 -51.64 -15.85 -14.27
N VAL A 24 -51.70 -17.14 -14.60
CA VAL A 24 -50.79 -18.17 -14.05
C VAL A 24 -49.51 -18.39 -14.86
N ASN A 25 -49.38 -17.76 -16.04
CA ASN A 25 -48.26 -17.96 -16.95
C ASN A 25 -47.27 -16.79 -17.04
N PHE A 26 -47.25 -15.87 -16.07
CA PHE A 26 -46.22 -14.84 -16.04
C PHE A 26 -44.88 -15.44 -15.57
N PRO A 27 -43.83 -15.47 -16.42
CA PRO A 27 -42.50 -15.84 -15.95
C PRO A 27 -42.04 -14.81 -14.92
N SER A 28 -41.69 -15.25 -13.72
CA SER A 28 -41.08 -14.37 -12.72
C SER A 28 -39.64 -14.08 -13.15
N ILE A 29 -39.37 -12.82 -13.50
CA ILE A 29 -38.01 -12.35 -13.76
C ILE A 29 -37.36 -12.12 -12.39
N GLN A 30 -36.56 -13.08 -11.92
CA GLN A 30 -35.74 -12.89 -10.73
C GLN A 30 -34.48 -12.11 -11.10
N ALA A 31 -34.23 -11.00 -10.42
CA ALA A 31 -32.97 -10.27 -10.55
C ALA A 31 -31.84 -11.16 -10.00
N ALA A 32 -30.74 -11.30 -10.75
CA ALA A 32 -29.53 -11.93 -10.25
C ALA A 32 -28.97 -11.06 -9.12
N THR A 33 -29.00 -11.55 -7.87
CA THR A 33 -28.70 -10.73 -6.68
C THR A 33 -27.23 -10.69 -6.29
N ASN A 34 -26.34 -11.41 -6.98
CA ASN A 34 -24.98 -11.59 -6.51
C ASN A 34 -23.97 -11.20 -7.60
N ASP A 35 -23.40 -10.01 -7.45
CA ASP A 35 -22.23 -9.57 -8.22
C ASP A 35 -20.99 -9.75 -7.34
N THR A 36 -20.07 -10.64 -7.72
CA THR A 36 -18.86 -10.93 -6.95
C THR A 36 -17.68 -10.18 -7.53
N VAL A 37 -17.16 -9.19 -6.78
CA VAL A 37 -15.91 -8.50 -7.10
C VAL A 37 -14.75 -9.22 -6.43
N VAL A 38 -13.81 -9.72 -7.25
CA VAL A 38 -12.57 -10.34 -6.75
C VAL A 38 -11.45 -9.30 -6.74
N ILE A 39 -10.97 -8.94 -5.56
CA ILE A 39 -9.83 -8.03 -5.38
C ILE A 39 -8.58 -8.87 -5.14
N HIS A 40 -7.59 -8.72 -6.03
CA HIS A 40 -6.27 -9.31 -5.84
C HIS A 40 -5.34 -8.26 -5.24
N VAL A 41 -4.91 -8.47 -4.00
CA VAL A 41 -3.90 -7.63 -3.33
C VAL A 41 -2.59 -8.42 -3.29
N ASN A 42 -1.56 -7.90 -3.94
CA ASN A 42 -0.21 -8.44 -3.82
C ASN A 42 0.58 -7.59 -2.83
N VAL A 43 0.95 -8.18 -1.70
CA VAL A 43 1.79 -7.53 -0.69
C VAL A 43 3.17 -8.16 -0.74
N SER A 44 4.18 -7.37 -1.11
CA SER A 44 5.58 -7.81 -1.10
C SER A 44 6.28 -7.38 0.19
N LEU A 45 7.24 -8.19 0.62
CA LEU A 45 8.13 -7.81 1.71
C LEU A 45 9.11 -6.73 1.23
N LEU A 46 9.32 -5.71 2.05
CA LEU A 46 10.23 -4.59 1.80
C LEU A 46 11.33 -4.57 2.85
N SER A 47 12.57 -4.51 2.39
CA SER A 47 13.75 -4.35 3.24
C SER A 47 14.27 -2.93 3.08
N GLU A 48 14.07 -2.09 4.10
CA GLU A 48 14.35 -0.66 4.04
C GLU A 48 14.76 -0.14 5.42
N ILE A 49 15.72 0.79 5.42
CA ILE A 49 16.12 1.54 6.61
C ILE A 49 16.10 3.03 6.29
N THR A 50 15.90 3.84 7.33
CA THR A 50 16.07 5.29 7.26
C THR A 50 17.16 5.71 8.24
N VAL A 51 18.07 6.57 7.78
CA VAL A 51 19.21 7.10 8.54
C VAL A 51 19.03 8.61 8.67
N THR A 52 19.19 9.15 9.88
CA THR A 52 19.03 10.60 10.10
C THR A 52 19.98 11.10 11.18
N PRO A 53 20.79 12.15 10.93
CA PRO A 53 20.98 12.82 9.63
C PRO A 53 21.80 11.96 8.65
N GLU A 54 21.63 12.20 7.35
CA GLU A 54 22.39 11.49 6.29
C GLU A 54 23.84 11.98 6.18
N MET A 55 24.11 13.18 6.66
CA MET A 55 25.44 13.80 6.65
C MET A 55 25.71 14.45 8.00
N LEU A 56 26.91 14.22 8.51
CA LEU A 56 27.47 14.92 9.65
C LEU A 56 28.72 15.65 9.18
N GLU A 57 28.92 16.85 9.69
CA GLU A 57 30.09 17.66 9.38
C GLU A 57 30.67 18.19 10.68
N TRP A 58 31.98 17.97 10.84
CA TRP A 58 32.75 18.56 11.92
C TRP A 58 33.59 19.70 11.37
N LEU A 59 33.30 20.92 11.82
CA LEU A 59 34.02 22.11 11.40
C LEU A 59 34.96 22.59 12.51
N ASN A 60 36.09 23.17 12.12
CA ASN A 60 37.04 23.85 13.01
C ASN A 60 37.57 22.97 14.16
N ILE A 61 37.81 21.68 13.92
CA ILE A 61 38.41 20.81 14.93
C ILE A 61 39.85 21.28 15.22
N VAL A 62 40.13 21.55 16.50
CA VAL A 62 41.48 21.87 16.97
C VAL A 62 42.22 20.55 17.24
N PRO A 63 43.38 20.31 16.61
CA PRO A 63 44.16 19.09 16.83
C PRO A 63 44.50 18.88 18.30
N GLY A 64 44.37 17.64 18.77
CA GLY A 64 44.67 17.26 20.15
C GLY A 64 43.60 17.62 21.18
N THR A 65 42.44 18.14 20.73
CA THR A 65 41.27 18.37 21.59
C THR A 65 40.09 17.50 21.16
N PRO A 66 39.26 17.02 22.10
CA PRO A 66 38.01 16.34 21.75
C PRO A 66 37.09 17.27 20.95
N ALA A 67 36.54 16.75 19.85
CA ALA A 67 35.55 17.46 19.04
C ALA A 67 34.12 17.26 19.60
N ALA A 68 33.15 17.94 18.98
CA ALA A 68 31.73 17.75 19.29
C ALA A 68 31.28 16.31 18.96
N GLU A 69 30.42 15.75 19.80
CA GLU A 69 29.77 14.47 19.55
C GLU A 69 28.47 14.70 18.75
N TYR A 70 28.23 13.83 17.77
CA TYR A 70 26.98 13.80 17.01
C TYR A 70 26.36 12.41 17.09
N SER A 71 25.03 12.38 17.06
CA SER A 71 24.24 11.15 17.00
C SER A 71 23.67 10.94 15.61
N VAL A 72 23.58 9.68 15.21
CA VAL A 72 22.84 9.24 14.02
C VAL A 72 21.79 8.24 14.46
N ASP A 73 20.55 8.48 14.07
CA ASP A 73 19.44 7.57 14.28
C ASP A 73 19.29 6.66 13.06
N ILE A 74 19.15 5.36 13.32
CA ILE A 74 18.92 4.35 12.30
C ILE A 74 17.65 3.59 12.67
N LYS A 75 16.67 3.62 11.77
CA LYS A 75 15.36 3.01 11.98
C LYS A 75 15.05 2.00 10.89
N ASN A 76 14.51 0.85 11.30
CA ASN A 76 13.87 -0.07 10.35
C ASN A 76 12.52 0.52 9.91
N THR A 77 12.40 0.83 8.64
CA THR A 77 11.16 1.33 8.03
C THR A 77 10.52 0.31 7.08
N GLY A 78 11.23 -0.78 6.78
CA GLY A 78 10.72 -1.91 6.02
C GLY A 78 9.85 -2.87 6.83
N SER A 79 9.34 -3.88 6.13
CA SER A 79 8.53 -4.97 6.71
C SER A 79 9.37 -6.17 7.14
N THR A 80 10.69 -6.14 6.91
CA THR A 80 11.63 -7.20 7.30
C THR A 80 12.63 -6.69 8.32
N ASN A 81 12.96 -7.51 9.33
CA ASN A 81 13.97 -7.16 10.32
C ASN A 81 15.38 -7.28 9.74
N PHE A 82 16.22 -6.25 9.92
CA PHE A 82 17.65 -6.40 9.71
C PHE A 82 18.29 -7.10 10.92
N THR A 83 19.32 -7.91 10.66
CA THR A 83 19.99 -8.73 11.70
C THR A 83 21.37 -8.23 12.07
N LYS A 84 21.98 -7.41 11.22
CA LYS A 84 23.34 -6.89 11.38
C LYS A 84 23.42 -5.47 10.83
N LEU A 85 24.17 -4.62 11.51
CA LEU A 85 24.50 -3.26 11.11
C LEU A 85 26.02 -3.12 11.12
N TRP A 86 26.58 -2.57 10.04
CA TRP A 86 28.00 -2.23 9.95
C TRP A 86 28.13 -0.75 9.65
N ALA A 87 28.90 -0.05 10.47
CA ALA A 87 29.28 1.34 10.24
C ALA A 87 30.79 1.41 10.06
N THR A 88 31.23 2.04 8.98
CA THR A 88 32.66 2.24 8.68
C THR A 88 32.92 3.73 8.63
N VAL A 89 33.92 4.18 9.38
CA VAL A 89 34.44 5.55 9.26
C VAL A 89 35.58 5.51 8.25
N ASN A 90 35.49 6.33 7.22
CA ASN A 90 36.54 6.47 6.22
C ASN A 90 36.85 7.96 6.03
N SER A 91 38.11 8.37 6.17
CA SER A 91 38.53 9.71 5.77
C SER A 91 38.73 9.69 4.25
N PHE A 92 37.94 10.48 3.52
CA PHE A 92 38.09 10.54 2.05
C PHE A 92 39.42 11.20 1.65
N ALA A 93 40.02 11.98 2.54
CA ALA A 93 41.35 12.50 2.37
C ALA A 93 42.39 11.51 2.91
N THR A 94 43.42 11.22 2.13
CA THR A 94 44.65 10.59 2.63
C THR A 94 45.66 11.70 2.89
N GLU A 95 46.29 11.68 4.05
CA GLU A 95 47.38 12.61 4.37
C GLU A 95 48.56 12.34 3.42
N THR A 96 48.84 13.26 2.51
CA THR A 96 49.95 13.12 1.54
C THR A 96 51.31 13.48 2.13
N THR A 97 51.32 14.12 3.31
CA THR A 97 52.52 14.50 4.07
C THR A 97 52.24 14.41 5.57
N ASN A 98 53.27 14.08 6.38
CA ASN A 98 53.13 14.00 7.84
C ASN A 98 52.70 15.35 8.43
N PRO A 99 51.49 15.46 9.02
CA PRO A 99 50.96 16.72 9.53
C PRO A 99 51.55 17.12 10.90
N LEU A 100 52.18 16.18 11.62
CA LEU A 100 52.67 16.40 12.98
C LEU A 100 53.79 17.44 13.03
N GLY A 101 53.66 18.40 13.95
CA GLY A 101 54.68 19.44 14.20
C GLY A 101 54.75 20.53 13.13
N LYS A 102 53.85 20.54 12.14
CA LYS A 102 53.80 21.56 11.08
C LYS A 102 52.92 22.77 11.41
N GLY A 103 52.05 22.66 12.41
CA GLY A 103 51.14 23.74 12.82
C GLY A 103 50.10 24.13 11.76
N ASN A 104 49.95 23.33 10.70
CA ASN A 104 48.98 23.57 9.63
C ASN A 104 47.84 22.55 9.72
N PRO A 105 46.63 22.97 10.13
CA PRO A 105 45.49 22.07 10.27
C PRO A 105 44.98 21.51 8.93
N LEU A 106 45.32 22.13 7.80
CA LEU A 106 44.93 21.66 6.46
C LEU A 106 45.66 20.38 6.01
N LEU A 107 46.66 19.92 6.77
CA LEU A 107 47.43 18.72 6.46
C LEU A 107 46.82 17.44 7.05
N TYR A 108 45.87 17.56 7.97
CA TYR A 108 45.17 16.41 8.55
C TYR A 108 44.03 15.97 7.64
N ALA A 109 43.88 14.66 7.46
CA ALA A 109 42.72 14.11 6.78
C ALA A 109 41.47 14.27 7.66
N ALA A 110 40.36 14.71 7.05
CA ALA A 110 39.03 14.70 7.65
C ALA A 110 38.29 13.40 7.32
#